data_AF-A0A7C4KM13-F1
#
_entry.id   AF-A0A7C4KM13-F1
#
_cell.length_a   1.000
_cell.length_b   1.000
_cell.length_c   1.000
_cell.angle_alpha   90.00
_cell.angle_beta   90.00
_cell.angle_gamma   90.00
#
_symmetry.space_group_name_H-M   'P 1'
#
loop_
_entity.id
_entity.type
_entity.pdbx_description
1 polymer ?
#
loop_
_entity_poly.entity_id
_entity_poly.type
_entity_poly.pdbx_seq_one_letter_code
_entity_poly.pdbx_strand_id
1 'polypeptide(L)'
;MVGAANKNFRLPLWVPGDWNAFFGLGINSLTNLLVLSGLLLGVVQMPPAVVFGRIVPAVGVMLVISNLYYFFMARRLAFKTGRTDVTAMPAGPSVPHMFIVVLVIMLPVKIQTGDPVLAWEVGLAWAFIEGLINVSGAFIAPYIRKLTPRAALLGTLAGVSIAFIALR
;
A
#
# COMPACT_ATOMS: atom_id res chain seq x y z
N MET A 1 23.91 10.64 24.49
CA MET A 1 25.25 10.28 24.00
C MET A 1 25.07 9.16 22.99
N VAL A 2 25.24 9.47 21.69
CA VAL A 2 25.06 8.51 20.58
C VAL A 2 26.32 7.64 20.53
N GLY A 3 26.16 6.36 20.85
CA GLY A 3 27.25 5.38 20.89
C GLY A 3 27.96 5.28 19.54
N ALA A 4 29.28 5.18 19.61
CA ALA A 4 30.17 5.03 18.47
C ALA A 4 29.67 3.92 17.52
N ALA A 5 29.55 4.25 16.24
CA ALA A 5 29.25 3.29 15.18
C ALA A 5 30.31 2.19 15.20
N ASN A 6 29.89 0.99 15.60
CA ASN A 6 30.75 -0.17 15.69
C ASN A 6 31.24 -0.53 14.27
N LYS A 7 32.55 -0.41 14.02
CA LYS A 7 33.19 -0.58 12.69
C LYS A 7 32.98 -1.96 12.05
N ASN A 8 32.40 -2.93 12.78
CA ASN A 8 32.14 -4.30 12.32
C ASN A 8 30.65 -4.65 12.18
N PHE A 9 29.74 -3.68 12.17
CA PHE A 9 28.31 -3.96 11.99
C PHE A 9 27.99 -4.36 10.55
N ARG A 10 27.89 -5.68 10.31
CA ARG A 10 27.55 -6.27 9.00
C ARG A 10 26.09 -6.74 9.00
N LEU A 11 25.26 -6.05 8.22
CA LEU A 11 23.91 -6.52 7.91
C LEU A 11 23.97 -7.48 6.71
N PRO A 12 23.45 -8.71 6.83
CA PRO A 12 23.29 -9.58 5.67
C PRO A 12 22.36 -8.91 4.65
N LEU A 13 22.71 -9.00 3.37
CA LEU A 13 21.88 -8.49 2.28
C LEU A 13 20.69 -9.39 1.97
N TRP A 14 20.81 -10.68 2.29
CA TRP A 14 19.82 -11.70 2.00
C TRP A 14 19.89 -12.79 3.06
N VAL A 15 18.74 -13.23 3.54
CA VAL A 15 18.55 -14.30 4.52
C VAL A 15 17.58 -15.32 3.91
N PRO A 16 17.65 -16.63 4.24
CA PRO A 16 16.73 -17.62 3.67
C PRO A 16 15.24 -17.30 3.82
N GLY A 17 14.85 -16.55 4.86
CA GLY A 17 13.47 -16.07 5.06
C GLY A 17 12.99 -15.07 3.99
N ASP A 18 13.89 -14.39 3.28
CA ASP A 18 13.55 -13.43 2.23
C ASP A 18 12.91 -14.12 1.02
N TRP A 19 13.20 -15.40 0.80
CA TRP A 19 12.48 -16.20 -0.21
C TRP A 19 10.99 -16.34 0.12
N ASN A 20 10.67 -16.61 1.39
CA ASN A 20 9.28 -16.72 1.82
C ASN A 20 8.58 -15.36 1.72
N ALA A 21 9.27 -14.27 2.10
CA ALA A 21 8.73 -12.92 1.97
C ALA A 21 8.51 -12.54 0.49
N PHE A 22 9.43 -12.89 -0.41
CA PHE A 22 9.32 -12.63 -1.84
C PHE A 22 8.11 -13.33 -2.46
N PHE A 23 7.95 -14.64 -2.23
CA PHE A 23 6.80 -15.37 -2.77
C PHE A 23 5.48 -14.98 -2.11
N GLY A 24 5.47 -14.79 -0.79
CA GLY A 24 4.28 -14.34 -0.06
C GLY A 24 3.80 -12.97 -0.52
N LEU A 25 4.71 -11.98 -0.58
CA LEU A 25 4.39 -10.63 -1.05
C LEU A 25 4.06 -10.61 -2.54
N GLY A 26 4.82 -11.36 -3.34
CA GLY A 26 4.66 -11.43 -4.78
C GLY A 26 3.30 -11.97 -5.16
N ILE A 27 2.90 -13.13 -4.62
CA ILE A 27 1.59 -13.73 -4.89
C ILE A 27 0.47 -12.82 -4.38
N ASN A 28 0.60 -12.26 -3.17
CA ASN A 28 -0.40 -11.32 -2.65
C ASN A 28 -0.58 -10.10 -3.56
N SER A 29 0.52 -9.53 -4.05
CA SER A 29 0.47 -8.35 -4.92
C SER A 29 -0.08 -8.67 -6.31
N LEU A 30 0.24 -9.86 -6.86
CA LEU A 30 -0.33 -10.35 -8.12
C LEU A 30 -1.83 -10.57 -8.00
N THR A 31 -2.30 -11.21 -6.93
CA THR A 31 -3.74 -11.39 -6.66
C THR A 31 -4.44 -10.04 -6.56
N ASN A 32 -3.85 -9.08 -5.86
CA ASN A 32 -4.41 -7.73 -5.73
C ASN A 32 -4.46 -7.00 -7.08
N LEU A 33 -3.44 -7.17 -7.93
CA LEU A 33 -3.43 -6.64 -9.29
C LEU A 33 -4.51 -7.27 -10.17
N LEU A 34 -4.74 -8.58 -10.05
CA LEU A 34 -5.80 -9.27 -10.79
C LEU A 34 -7.19 -8.80 -10.33
N VAL A 35 -7.40 -8.67 -9.02
CA VAL A 35 -8.65 -8.14 -8.46
C VAL A 35 -8.89 -6.71 -8.95
N LEU A 36 -7.87 -5.83 -8.88
CA LEU A 36 -7.97 -4.47 -9.38
C LEU A 36 -8.31 -4.44 -10.87
N SER A 37 -7.63 -5.25 -11.68
CA SER A 37 -7.90 -5.33 -13.13
C SER A 37 -9.32 -5.82 -13.39
N GLY A 38 -9.80 -6.81 -12.65
CA GLY A 38 -11.18 -7.30 -12.73
C GLY A 38 -12.20 -6.23 -12.34
N LEU A 39 -11.93 -5.43 -11.31
CA LEU A 39 -12.77 -4.31 -10.91
C LEU A 39 -12.83 -3.22 -11.99
N LEU A 40 -11.69 -2.85 -12.59
CA LEU A 40 -11.63 -1.83 -13.63
C LEU A 40 -12.31 -2.28 -14.94
N LEU A 41 -12.15 -3.54 -15.32
CA LEU A 41 -12.75 -4.11 -16.54
C LEU A 41 -14.23 -4.43 -16.35
N GLY A 42 -14.61 -5.02 -15.22
CA GLY A 42 -15.98 -5.47 -14.97
C GLY A 42 -16.90 -4.35 -14.49
N VAL A 43 -16.46 -3.57 -13.50
CA VAL A 43 -17.30 -2.55 -12.85
C VAL A 43 -17.21 -1.23 -13.61
N VAL A 44 -16.00 -0.72 -13.80
CA VAL A 44 -15.78 0.57 -14.47
C VAL A 44 -15.90 0.46 -15.99
N GLN A 45 -15.77 -0.74 -16.55
CA GLN A 45 -15.82 -1.01 -18.01
C GLN A 45 -14.78 -0.21 -18.80
N MET A 46 -13.57 -0.08 -18.23
CA MET A 46 -12.48 0.57 -18.93
C MET A 46 -11.96 -0.26 -20.11
N PRO A 47 -11.42 0.37 -21.17
CA PRO A 47 -10.78 -0.34 -22.27
C PRO A 47 -9.59 -1.19 -21.78
N PRO A 48 -9.51 -2.49 -22.17
CA PRO A 48 -8.40 -3.36 -21.77
C PRO A 48 -7.02 -2.82 -22.15
N ALA A 49 -6.92 -2.10 -23.29
CA ALA A 49 -5.69 -1.48 -23.72
C ALA A 49 -5.14 -0.46 -22.71
N VAL A 50 -6.00 0.25 -21.99
CA VAL A 50 -5.59 1.21 -20.95
C VAL A 50 -5.21 0.48 -19.66
N VAL A 51 -6.00 -0.52 -19.26
CA VAL A 51 -5.78 -1.28 -18.02
C VAL A 51 -4.46 -2.05 -18.10
N PHE A 52 -4.27 -2.87 -19.13
CA PHE A 52 -3.06 -3.68 -19.28
C PHE A 52 -1.88 -2.91 -19.85
N GLY A 53 -2.11 -1.87 -20.65
CA GLY A 53 -1.04 -1.08 -21.27
C GLY A 53 -0.46 0.02 -20.37
N ARG A 54 -1.25 0.56 -19.43
CA ARG A 54 -0.83 1.69 -18.58
C ARG A 54 -0.92 1.39 -17.09
N ILE A 55 -2.06 0.89 -16.62
CA ILE A 55 -2.33 0.76 -15.18
C ILE A 55 -1.51 -0.37 -14.57
N VAL A 56 -1.57 -1.58 -15.13
CA VAL A 56 -0.84 -2.76 -14.63
C VAL A 56 0.68 -2.53 -14.61
N PRO A 57 1.31 -2.03 -15.70
CA PRO A 57 2.75 -1.70 -15.68
C PRO A 57 3.10 -0.62 -14.66
N ALA A 58 2.27 0.43 -14.53
CA ALA A 58 2.51 1.50 -13.56
C ALA A 58 2.49 0.99 -12.12
N VAL A 59 1.53 0.13 -11.77
CA VAL A 59 1.47 -0.51 -10.44
C VAL A 59 2.66 -1.43 -10.22
N GLY A 60 3.10 -2.18 -11.24
CA GLY A 60 4.32 -2.99 -11.15
C GLY A 60 5.56 -2.16 -10.81
N VAL A 61 5.76 -1.04 -11.51
CA VAL A 61 6.86 -0.09 -11.24
C VAL A 61 6.73 0.51 -9.83
N MET A 62 5.52 0.91 -9.42
CA MET A 62 5.25 1.42 -8.08
C MET A 62 5.65 0.41 -7.00
N LEU A 63 5.34 -0.87 -7.17
CA LEU A 63 5.70 -1.92 -6.22
C LEU A 63 7.21 -2.08 -6.08
N VAL A 64 7.95 -2.04 -7.19
CA VAL A 64 9.42 -2.12 -7.17
C VAL A 64 10.01 -0.92 -6.45
N ILE A 65 9.61 0.30 -6.85
CA ILE A 65 10.14 1.54 -6.27
C ILE A 65 9.85 1.62 -4.76
N SER A 66 8.62 1.33 -4.36
CA SER A 66 8.22 1.41 -2.95
C SER A 66 8.94 0.39 -2.08
N ASN A 67 9.07 -0.87 -2.52
CA ASN A 67 9.78 -1.90 -1.75
C ASN A 67 11.29 -1.62 -1.67
N LEU A 68 11.91 -1.09 -2.74
CA LEU A 68 13.30 -0.62 -2.69
C LEU A 68 13.47 0.51 -1.68
N TYR A 69 12.55 1.48 -1.67
CA TYR A 69 12.58 2.57 -0.71
C TYR A 69 12.48 2.07 0.74
N TYR A 70 11.56 1.16 1.04
CA TYR A 70 11.44 0.54 2.37
C TYR A 70 12.66 -0.29 2.75
N PHE A 71 13.29 -0.98 1.79
CA PHE A 71 14.57 -1.67 2.00
C PHE A 71 15.68 -0.69 2.42
N PHE A 72 15.84 0.43 1.71
CA PHE A 72 16.82 1.47 2.09
C PHE A 72 16.53 2.06 3.47
N MET A 73 15.26 2.33 3.79
CA MET A 73 14.87 2.86 5.08
C MET A 73 15.12 1.87 6.22
N ALA A 74 14.83 0.59 6.02
CA ALA A 74 15.11 -0.48 6.96
C ALA A 74 16.61 -0.61 7.25
N ARG A 75 17.47 -0.59 6.21
CA ARG A 75 18.93 -0.61 6.41
C ARG A 75 19.42 0.64 7.13
N ARG A 76 18.93 1.83 6.75
CA ARG A 76 19.28 3.09 7.43
C ARG A 76 18.90 3.05 8.91
N LEU A 77 17.74 2.48 9.24
CA LEU A 77 17.30 2.31 10.62
C LEU A 77 18.18 1.31 11.37
N ALA A 78 18.50 0.16 10.77
CA ALA A 78 19.36 -0.87 11.34
C ALA A 78 20.77 -0.35 11.66
N PHE A 79 21.36 0.46 10.77
CA PHE A 79 22.64 1.12 11.03
C PHE A 79 22.55 2.18 12.13
N LYS A 80 21.43 2.91 12.25
CA LYS A 80 21.23 3.92 13.30
C LYS A 80 21.03 3.29 14.68
N THR A 81 20.34 2.15 14.77
CA THR A 81 20.01 1.49 16.04
C THR A 81 21.02 0.41 16.42
N GLY A 82 21.90 0.00 15.49
CA GLY A 82 22.84 -1.10 15.69
C GLY A 82 22.15 -2.46 15.86
N ARG A 83 20.91 -2.61 15.39
CA ARG A 83 20.12 -3.84 15.55
C ARG A 83 20.04 -4.63 14.24
N THR A 84 20.14 -5.94 14.34
CA THR A 84 20.05 -6.88 13.21
C THR A 84 18.64 -7.46 13.02
N ASP A 85 17.68 -7.10 13.87
CA ASP A 85 16.28 -7.56 13.89
C ASP A 85 15.32 -6.63 13.10
N VAL A 86 15.86 -5.74 12.26
CA VAL A 86 15.07 -4.76 11.52
C VAL A 86 14.63 -5.34 10.17
N THR A 87 13.31 -5.50 10.01
CA THR A 87 12.69 -6.00 8.79
C THR A 87 12.12 -4.84 7.96
N ALA A 88 12.27 -4.90 6.64
CA ALA A 88 11.62 -3.95 5.74
C ALA A 88 10.10 -4.16 5.77
N MET A 89 9.35 -3.06 5.82
CA MET A 89 7.90 -3.11 5.73
C MET A 89 7.51 -3.47 4.29
N PRO A 90 6.68 -4.50 4.08
CA PRO A 90 6.20 -4.82 2.74
C PRO A 90 5.29 -3.72 2.22
N ALA A 91 5.54 -3.26 0.99
CA ALA A 91 4.63 -2.36 0.28
C ALA A 91 3.79 -3.13 -0.73
N GLY A 92 2.48 -2.95 -0.66
CA GLY A 92 1.54 -3.59 -1.58
C GLY A 92 0.24 -2.80 -1.70
N PRO A 93 -0.60 -3.10 -2.70
CA PRO A 93 -1.88 -2.44 -2.88
C PRO A 93 -2.81 -2.82 -1.72
N SER A 94 -3.42 -1.83 -1.07
CA SER A 94 -4.37 -2.05 0.02
C SER A 94 -5.72 -2.51 -0.54
N VAL A 95 -6.12 -3.74 -0.21
CA VAL A 95 -7.38 -4.34 -0.71
C VAL A 95 -8.60 -3.49 -0.37
N PRO A 96 -8.84 -3.10 0.90
CA PRO A 96 -10.00 -2.28 1.25
C PRO A 96 -9.99 -0.94 0.51
N HIS A 97 -8.81 -0.34 0.32
CA HIS A 97 -8.69 0.94 -0.38
C HIS A 97 -9.08 0.82 -1.86
N MET A 98 -8.61 -0.22 -2.55
CA MET A 98 -8.96 -0.45 -3.96
C MET A 98 -10.47 -0.59 -4.15
N PHE A 99 -11.16 -1.30 -3.25
CA PHE A 99 -12.62 -1.42 -3.30
C PHE A 99 -13.33 -0.09 -3.08
N ILE A 100 -12.89 0.70 -2.08
CA ILE A 100 -13.48 2.01 -1.80
C ILE A 100 -13.33 2.93 -3.02
N VAL A 101 -12.13 3.02 -3.60
CA VAL A 101 -11.90 3.91 -4.74
C VAL A 101 -12.72 3.46 -5.95
N VAL A 102 -12.74 2.17 -6.28
CA VAL A 102 -13.48 1.72 -7.46
C VAL A 102 -15.00 1.81 -7.26
N LEU A 103 -15.52 1.33 -6.13
CA LEU A 103 -16.98 1.21 -5.92
C LEU A 103 -17.62 2.51 -5.42
N VAL A 104 -16.93 3.28 -4.58
CA VAL A 104 -17.52 4.47 -3.93
C VAL A 104 -17.19 5.75 -4.70
N ILE A 105 -16.09 5.78 -5.45
CA ILE A 105 -15.67 6.99 -6.18
C ILE A 105 -15.83 6.80 -7.68
N MET A 106 -15.16 5.81 -8.28
CA MET A 106 -15.15 5.66 -9.74
C MET A 106 -16.52 5.22 -10.30
N LEU A 107 -17.18 4.27 -9.65
CA LEU A 107 -18.48 3.74 -10.09
C LEU A 107 -19.59 4.81 -10.16
N PRO A 108 -19.88 5.62 -9.12
CA PRO A 108 -20.93 6.63 -9.22
C PRO A 108 -20.60 7.71 -10.26
N VAL A 109 -19.32 8.08 -10.41
CA VAL A 109 -18.89 9.02 -11.46
C VAL A 109 -19.22 8.42 -12.83
N LYS A 110 -18.85 7.16 -13.07
CA LYS A 110 -19.14 6.47 -14.34
C LYS A 110 -20.65 6.37 -14.61
N ILE A 111 -21.47 6.10 -13.59
CA ILE A 111 -22.94 6.04 -13.75
C ILE A 111 -23.51 7.40 -14.13
N GLN A 112 -22.96 8.49 -13.59
CA GLN A 112 -23.42 9.86 -13.87
C GLN A 112 -22.94 10.40 -15.22
N THR A 113 -21.68 10.14 -15.60
CA THR A 113 -21.06 10.72 -16.80
C THR A 113 -21.08 9.79 -18.01
N GLY A 114 -21.22 8.49 -17.80
CA GLY A 114 -21.13 7.48 -18.86
C GLY A 114 -19.71 7.26 -19.41
N ASP A 115 -18.70 7.98 -18.90
CA ASP A 115 -17.32 7.93 -19.37
C ASP A 115 -16.39 7.21 -18.38
N PRO A 116 -15.90 6.00 -18.71
CA PRO A 116 -14.96 5.24 -17.89
C PRO A 116 -13.60 5.92 -17.70
N VAL A 117 -13.15 6.75 -18.66
CA VAL A 117 -11.86 7.42 -18.60
C VAL A 117 -11.94 8.58 -17.61
N LEU A 118 -13.01 9.36 -17.66
CA LEU A 118 -13.26 10.42 -16.69
C LEU A 118 -13.37 9.86 -15.26
N ALA A 119 -14.03 8.71 -15.08
CA ALA A 119 -14.09 8.03 -13.79
C ALA A 119 -12.69 7.65 -13.26
N TRP A 120 -11.78 7.24 -14.14
CA TRP A 120 -10.39 6.95 -13.78
C TRP A 120 -9.60 8.20 -13.43
N GLU A 121 -9.75 9.29 -14.17
CA GLU A 121 -9.10 10.57 -13.84
C GLU A 121 -9.55 11.11 -12.49
N VAL A 122 -10.84 11.00 -12.16
CA VAL A 122 -11.36 11.35 -10.82
C VAL A 122 -10.80 10.43 -9.75
N GLY A 123 -10.68 9.12 -10.02
CA GLY A 123 -10.02 8.18 -9.12
C GLY A 123 -8.54 8.52 -8.87
N LEU A 124 -7.81 8.96 -9.90
CA LEU A 124 -6.43 9.44 -9.77
C LEU A 124 -6.34 10.73 -8.96
N ALA A 125 -7.24 11.69 -9.20
CA ALA A 125 -7.31 12.93 -8.44
C ALA A 125 -7.58 12.65 -6.96
N TRP A 126 -8.48 11.71 -6.66
CA TRP A 126 -8.71 11.25 -5.29
C TRP A 126 -7.46 10.67 -4.64
N ALA A 127 -6.76 9.76 -5.33
CA ALA A 127 -5.52 9.15 -4.82
C ALA A 127 -4.42 10.21 -4.58
N PHE A 128 -4.36 11.25 -5.40
CA PHE A 128 -3.43 12.35 -5.21
C PHE A 128 -3.75 13.17 -3.94
N ILE A 129 -5.04 13.51 -3.73
CA ILE A 129 -5.51 14.21 -2.54
C ILE A 129 -5.25 13.37 -1.28
N GLU A 130 -5.56 12.07 -1.32
CA GLU A 130 -5.29 11.14 -0.23
C GLU A 130 -3.79 11.10 0.10
N GLY A 131 -2.93 11.05 -0.90
CA GLY A 131 -1.47 11.14 -0.73
C GLY A 131 -1.04 12.41 -0.01
N LEU A 132 -1.61 13.56 -0.37
CA LEU A 132 -1.31 14.84 0.29
C LEU A 132 -1.79 14.86 1.75
N ILE A 133 -2.97 14.30 2.02
CA ILE A 133 -3.50 14.13 3.38
C ILE A 133 -2.58 13.22 4.19
N ASN A 134 -2.09 12.11 3.62
CA ASN A 134 -1.19 11.19 4.31
C ASN A 134 0.16 11.83 4.65
N VAL A 135 0.74 12.62 3.73
CA VAL A 135 1.99 13.36 3.99
C VAL A 135 1.78 14.41 5.09
N SER A 136 0.69 15.16 5.03
CA SER A 136 0.34 16.16 6.06
C SER A 136 0.08 15.49 7.41
N GLY A 137 -0.65 14.37 7.39
CA GLY A 137 -0.96 13.54 8.54
C GLY A 137 0.28 12.93 9.19
N ALA A 138 1.34 12.64 8.44
CA ALA A 138 2.58 12.07 8.98
C ALA A 138 3.25 12.97 10.04
N PHE A 139 3.05 14.29 9.98
CA PHE A 139 3.56 15.23 10.99
C PHE A 139 2.72 15.25 12.27
N ILE A 140 1.41 15.05 12.14
CA ILE A 140 0.43 15.14 13.24
C ILE A 140 0.21 13.76 13.89
N ALA A 141 0.38 12.68 13.13
CA ALA A 141 0.17 11.29 13.55
C ALA A 141 0.95 10.89 14.82
N PRO A 142 2.21 11.32 15.06
CA PRO A 142 2.93 11.01 16.28
C PRO A 142 2.29 11.62 17.54
N TYR A 143 1.64 12.78 17.41
CA TYR A 143 0.93 13.42 18.51
C TYR A 143 -0.39 12.69 18.79
N ILE A 144 -1.19 12.43 17.75
CA ILE A 144 -2.46 11.69 17.88
C ILE A 144 -2.22 10.31 18.48
N ARG A 145 -1.20 9.58 18.03
CA ARG A 145 -0.87 8.24 18.54
C ARG A 145 -0.54 8.24 20.05
N LYS A 146 -0.06 9.34 20.62
CA LYS A 146 0.18 9.45 22.07
C LYS A 146 -1.11 9.69 22.87
N LEU A 147 -2.09 10.33 22.27
CA LEU A 147 -3.40 10.63 22.87
C LEU A 147 -4.38 9.45 22.72
N THR A 148 -4.28 8.69 21.62
CA THR A 148 -5.23 7.62 21.32
C THR A 148 -4.91 6.33 22.09
N PRO A 149 -5.87 5.74 22.85
CA PRO A 149 -5.68 4.47 23.52
C PRO A 149 -5.52 3.32 22.51
N ARG A 150 -4.65 2.35 22.81
CA ARG A 150 -4.38 1.20 21.93
C ARG A 150 -5.65 0.41 21.56
N ALA A 151 -6.64 0.37 22.45
CA ALA A 151 -7.93 -0.27 22.22
C ALA A 151 -8.67 0.33 21.01
N ALA A 152 -8.60 1.65 20.82
CA ALA A 152 -9.25 2.31 19.68
C ALA A 152 -8.59 1.92 18.34
N LEU A 153 -7.26 1.76 18.31
CA LEU A 153 -6.53 1.34 17.11
C LEU A 153 -6.83 -0.13 16.73
N LEU A 154 -7.03 -1.00 17.73
CA LEU A 154 -7.39 -2.39 17.50
C LEU A 154 -8.85 -2.54 17.06
N GLY A 155 -9.74 -1.67 17.55
CA GLY A 155 -11.15 -1.66 17.20
C GLY A 155 -11.40 -1.41 15.71
N THR A 156 -10.68 -0.48 15.07
CA THR A 156 -10.84 -0.21 13.63
C THR A 156 -10.41 -1.39 12.77
N LEU A 157 -9.32 -2.07 13.13
CA LEU A 157 -8.85 -3.27 12.44
C LEU A 157 -9.84 -4.43 12.60
N ALA A 158 -10.36 -4.62 13.81
CA ALA A 158 -11.38 -5.63 14.09
C ALA A 158 -12.67 -5.37 13.30
N GLY A 159 -13.12 -4.11 13.25
CA GLY A 159 -14.32 -3.71 12.50
C GLY A 159 -14.20 -4.02 11.00
N VAL A 160 -13.07 -3.66 10.38
CA VAL A 160 -12.82 -3.98 8.96
C VAL A 160 -12.81 -5.50 8.75
N SER A 161 -12.15 -6.25 9.64
CA SER A 161 -12.06 -7.71 9.55
C SER A 161 -13.44 -8.37 9.67
N ILE A 162 -14.25 -7.94 10.63
CA ILE A 162 -15.62 -8.44 10.82
C ILE A 162 -16.50 -8.08 9.63
N ALA A 163 -16.40 -6.86 9.10
CA ALA A 163 -17.17 -6.44 7.93
C ALA A 163 -16.86 -7.31 6.71
N PHE A 164 -15.58 -7.62 6.46
CA PHE A 164 -15.18 -8.51 5.36
C PHE A 164 -15.61 -9.97 5.59
N ILE A 165 -15.54 -10.49 6.82
CA ILE A 165 -16.03 -11.85 7.15
C ILE A 165 -17.55 -11.93 7.02
N ALA A 166 -18.26 -10.88 7.43
CA ALA A 166 -19.72 -10.80 7.38
C ALA A 166 -20.25 -10.57 5.95
N LEU A 167 -19.41 -10.09 5.02
CA LEU A 167 -19.74 -9.91 3.60
C LEU A 167 -19.80 -11.25 2.82
N ARG A 168 -20.10 -12.36 3.51
CA ARG A 168 -20.34 -13.68 2.93
C ARG A 168 -21.74 -13.77 2.35
#